data_AF-A0A0G0II22-F1
#
_entry.id   AF-A0A0G0II22-F1
#
_cell.length_a   1.000
_cell.length_b   1.000
_cell.length_c   1.000
_cell.angle_alpha   90.00
_cell.angle_beta   90.00
_cell.angle_gamma   90.00
#
_symmetry.space_group_name_H-M   'P 1'
#
loop_
_entity.id
_entity.type
_entity.pdbx_description
1 polymer ?
#
loop_
_entity_poly.entity_id
_entity_poly.type
_entity_poly.pdbx_seq_one_letter_code
_entity_poly.pdbx_strand_id
1 'polypeptide(L)'
;MTPPGGVVYDYFVKSNQQRLNNIVGQIEGVKKMMDSNTDCLKVLTQLKAIKSAVSGVMDSVVEDKFETCLNSVSKEDKKLFINLKTYVKSN
;
A
#
# COMPACT_ATOMS: atom_id res chain seq x y z
N MET A 1 -4.70 -18.42 28.70
CA MET A 1 -4.23 -19.63 27.99
C MET A 1 -4.06 -19.26 26.53
N THR A 2 -2.85 -18.91 26.13
CA THR A 2 -2.46 -18.71 24.72
C THR A 2 -1.66 -19.95 24.28
N PRO A 3 -1.91 -20.51 23.08
CA PRO A 3 -1.12 -21.61 22.58
C PRO A 3 0.26 -21.13 22.12
N PRO A 4 1.32 -21.94 22.28
CA PRO A 4 2.67 -21.61 21.83
C PRO A 4 2.78 -21.88 20.31
N GLY A 5 3.21 -20.87 19.54
CA GLY A 5 3.71 -21.09 18.17
C GLY A 5 2.85 -20.62 16.99
N GLY A 6 1.93 -19.66 17.17
CA GLY A 6 1.21 -19.03 16.07
C GLY A 6 1.08 -17.53 16.26
N VAL A 7 1.01 -16.80 15.15
CA VAL A 7 0.66 -15.37 15.02
C VAL A 7 1.64 -14.30 15.48
N VAL A 8 2.57 -13.95 14.57
CA VAL A 8 2.96 -12.55 14.29
C VAL A 8 2.31 -12.02 13.00
N TYR A 9 1.63 -12.89 12.21
CA TYR A 9 1.04 -12.52 10.93
C TYR A 9 -0.36 -11.84 11.03
N ASP A 10 -1.11 -11.99 12.13
CA ASP A 10 -2.54 -11.61 12.16
C ASP A 10 -2.81 -10.12 12.52
N TYR A 11 -2.05 -9.52 13.44
CA TYR A 11 -2.35 -8.15 13.90
C TYR A 11 -1.93 -7.07 12.88
N PHE A 12 -0.86 -7.32 12.12
CA PHE A 12 -0.29 -6.36 11.18
C PHE A 12 -0.94 -6.43 9.78
N VAL A 13 -1.26 -7.64 9.30
CA VAL A 13 -2.01 -7.82 8.05
C VAL A 13 -3.38 -7.16 8.14
N LYS A 14 -4.02 -7.16 9.33
CA LYS A 14 -5.24 -6.39 9.59
C LYS A 14 -5.08 -4.89 9.36
N SER A 15 -3.96 -4.29 9.74
CA SER A 15 -3.71 -2.84 9.60
C SER A 15 -3.59 -2.41 8.13
N ASN A 16 -2.77 -3.14 7.35
CA ASN A 16 -2.60 -2.82 5.93
C ASN A 16 -3.80 -3.25 5.07
N GLN A 17 -4.47 -4.37 5.41
CA GLN A 17 -5.75 -4.71 4.78
C GLN A 17 -6.82 -3.65 5.02
N GLN A 18 -6.92 -3.11 6.23
CA GLN A 18 -7.88 -2.04 6.51
C GLN A 18 -7.58 -0.78 5.68
N ARG A 19 -6.30 -0.42 5.54
CA ARG A 19 -5.88 0.72 4.68
C ARG A 19 -6.21 0.46 3.21
N LEU A 20 -5.98 -0.76 2.71
CA LEU A 20 -6.35 -1.15 1.35
C LEU A 20 -7.86 -1.11 1.13
N ASN A 21 -8.67 -1.59 2.08
CA ASN A 21 -10.13 -1.50 2.01
C ASN A 21 -10.60 -0.05 1.91
N ASN A 22 -9.99 0.86 2.67
CA ASN A 22 -10.28 2.29 2.57
C ASN A 22 -9.92 2.86 1.19
N ILE A 23 -8.77 2.48 0.63
CA ILE A 23 -8.32 2.89 -0.72
C ILE A 23 -9.30 2.40 -1.79
N VAL A 24 -9.78 1.16 -1.69
CA VAL A 24 -10.80 0.61 -2.60
C VAL A 24 -12.06 1.48 -2.56
N GLY A 25 -12.55 1.84 -1.37
CA GLY A 25 -13.70 2.74 -1.24
C GLY A 25 -13.47 4.12 -1.85
N GLN A 26 -12.26 4.68 -1.74
CA GLN A 26 -11.90 5.94 -2.39
C GLN A 26 -11.93 5.83 -3.92
N ILE A 27 -11.39 4.74 -4.48
CA ILE A 27 -11.40 4.49 -5.93
C ILE A 27 -12.83 4.34 -6.45
N GLU A 28 -13.69 3.59 -5.75
CA GLU A 28 -15.10 3.47 -6.10
C GLU A 28 -15.82 4.83 -6.05
N GLY A 29 -15.51 5.66 -5.06
CA GLY A 29 -16.00 7.03 -4.97
C GLY A 29 -15.61 7.87 -6.18
N VAL A 30 -14.33 7.84 -6.57
CA VAL A 30 -13.84 8.55 -7.76
C VAL A 30 -14.51 8.04 -9.03
N LYS A 31 -14.69 6.73 -9.18
CA LYS A 31 -15.38 6.16 -10.34
C LYS A 31 -16.79 6.73 -10.49
N LYS A 32 -17.56 6.79 -9.40
CA LYS A 32 -18.90 7.41 -9.40
C LYS A 32 -18.86 8.92 -9.70
N MET A 33 -17.83 9.62 -9.23
CA MET A 33 -17.63 11.04 -9.53
C MET A 33 -17.37 11.29 -11.02
N MET A 34 -16.71 10.36 -11.72
CA MET A 34 -16.45 10.47 -13.16
C MET A 34 -17.70 10.27 -14.02
N ASP A 35 -18.62 9.41 -13.58
CA ASP A 35 -19.92 9.19 -14.24
C ASP A 35 -20.90 10.35 -14.02
N SER A 36 -20.60 11.22 -13.06
CA SER A 36 -21.37 12.42 -12.71
C SER A 36 -20.68 13.66 -13.29
N ASN A 37 -21.40 14.75 -13.57
CA ASN A 37 -20.81 16.01 -14.03
C ASN A 37 -20.07 16.76 -12.89
N THR A 38 -19.12 16.06 -12.26
CA THR A 38 -18.38 16.49 -11.06
C THR A 38 -17.24 17.41 -11.44
N ASP A 39 -16.99 18.41 -10.59
CA ASP A 39 -15.84 19.31 -10.70
C ASP A 39 -14.52 18.55 -10.85
N CYS A 40 -13.82 18.83 -11.96
CA CYS A 40 -12.52 18.27 -12.30
C CYS A 40 -11.50 18.42 -11.16
N LEU A 41 -11.50 19.56 -10.46
CA LEU A 41 -10.56 19.79 -9.35
C LEU A 41 -10.81 18.83 -8.19
N LYS A 42 -12.07 18.46 -7.93
CA LYS A 42 -12.40 17.48 -6.89
C LYS A 42 -11.93 16.09 -7.25
N VAL A 43 -12.12 15.68 -8.51
CA VAL A 43 -11.63 14.38 -9.01
C VAL A 43 -10.11 14.29 -8.89
N LEU A 44 -9.39 15.32 -9.34
CA LEU A 44 -7.92 15.37 -9.23
C LEU A 44 -7.43 15.33 -7.78
N THR A 45 -8.13 16.02 -6.87
CA THR A 45 -7.80 16.02 -5.44
C THR A 45 -7.96 14.64 -4.82
N GLN A 46 -9.04 13.92 -5.16
CA GLN A 46 -9.27 12.56 -4.68
C GLN A 46 -8.23 11.57 -5.23
N LEU A 47 -7.89 11.68 -6.51
CA LEU A 47 -6.83 10.86 -7.11
C LEU A 47 -5.47 11.09 -6.43
N LYS A 48 -5.15 12.35 -6.08
CA LYS A 48 -3.93 12.67 -5.31
C LYS A 48 -3.95 12.05 -3.91
N ALA A 49 -5.10 12.07 -3.24
CA ALA A 49 -5.27 11.43 -1.93
C ALA A 49 -5.07 9.91 -2.01
N ILE A 50 -5.65 9.26 -3.02
CA ILE A 50 -5.47 7.82 -3.27
C ILE A 50 -3.99 7.49 -3.49
N LYS A 51 -3.30 8.27 -4.34
CA LYS A 51 -1.85 8.09 -4.58
C LYS A 51 -1.06 8.11 -3.27
N SER A 52 -1.31 9.11 -2.42
CA SER A 52 -0.63 9.25 -1.12
C SER A 52 -0.93 8.06 -0.18
N ALA A 53 -2.19 7.62 -0.12
CA ALA A 53 -2.59 6.48 0.69
C ALA A 53 -1.90 5.18 0.24
N VAL A 54 -1.80 4.94 -1.07
CA VAL A 54 -1.08 3.79 -1.63
C VAL A 54 0.40 3.85 -1.30
N SER A 55 1.04 5.02 -1.45
CA SER A 55 2.44 5.21 -1.05
C SER A 55 2.68 4.87 0.42
N GLY A 56 1.84 5.35 1.34
CA GLY A 56 1.98 5.03 2.76
C GLY A 56 1.80 3.54 3.10
N VAL A 57 0.96 2.81 2.36
CA VAL A 57 0.86 1.33 2.49
C VAL A 57 2.11 0.66 1.95
N MET A 58 2.61 1.11 0.80
CA MET A 58 3.84 0.61 0.20
C MET A 58 5.03 0.76 1.14
N ASP A 59 5.19 1.93 1.76
CA ASP A 59 6.27 2.20 2.73
C ASP A 59 6.17 1.27 3.94
N SER A 60 4.97 1.11 4.50
CA SER A 60 4.73 0.21 5.63
C SER A 60 5.06 -1.25 5.30
N VAL A 61 4.73 -1.72 4.09
CA VAL A 61 5.05 -3.08 3.64
C VAL A 61 6.54 -3.25 3.38
N VAL A 62 7.19 -2.25 2.77
CA VAL A 62 8.63 -2.27 2.48
C VAL A 62 9.45 -2.27 3.77
N GLU A 63 9.07 -1.48 4.77
CA GLU A 63 9.74 -1.46 6.08
C GLU A 63 9.62 -2.79 6.83
N ASP A 64 8.43 -3.42 6.83
CA ASP A 64 8.19 -4.67 7.58
C ASP A 64 8.72 -5.92 6.86
N LYS A 65 8.69 -5.94 5.52
CA LYS A 65 9.04 -7.12 4.73
C LYS A 65 10.38 -7.01 4.01
N PHE A 66 11.21 -5.99 4.26
CA PHE A 66 12.46 -5.81 3.52
C PHE A 66 13.33 -7.08 3.53
N GLU A 67 13.59 -7.68 4.70
CA GLU A 67 14.43 -8.87 4.80
C GLU A 67 13.70 -10.16 4.39
N THR A 68 12.41 -10.30 4.72
CA THR A 68 11.64 -11.53 4.42
C THR A 68 11.29 -11.64 2.93
N CYS A 69 10.96 -10.52 2.30
CA CYS A 69 10.71 -10.46 0.86
C CYS A 69 12.04 -10.68 0.12
N LEU A 70 13.12 -9.96 0.45
CA LEU A 70 14.44 -10.15 -0.20
C LEU A 70 15.02 -11.57 -0.05
N ASN A 71 14.64 -12.33 0.99
CA ASN A 71 15.08 -13.71 1.14
C ASN A 71 14.26 -14.72 0.32
N SER A 72 13.05 -14.35 -0.12
CA SER A 72 12.16 -15.20 -0.92
C SER A 72 12.13 -14.86 -2.42
N VAL A 73 12.68 -13.71 -2.84
CA VAL A 73 12.81 -13.35 -4.27
C VAL A 73 14.13 -13.80 -4.91
N SER A 74 14.04 -14.15 -6.20
CA SER A 74 15.17 -14.49 -7.06
C SER A 74 16.22 -13.37 -7.11
N LYS A 75 17.47 -13.68 -7.45
CA LYS A 75 18.55 -12.67 -7.55
C LYS A 75 18.23 -11.55 -8.55
N GLU A 76 17.43 -11.83 -9.57
CA GLU A 76 17.02 -10.86 -10.58
C GLU A 76 16.03 -9.83 -10.02
N ASP A 77 15.04 -10.28 -9.24
CA ASP A 77 14.02 -9.41 -8.64
C ASP A 77 14.59 -8.51 -7.54
N LYS A 78 15.67 -8.94 -6.86
CA LYS A 78 16.36 -8.11 -5.84
C LYS A 78 16.87 -6.78 -6.40
N LYS A 79 17.25 -6.72 -7.69
CA LYS A 79 17.68 -5.45 -8.32
C LYS A 79 16.53 -4.45 -8.46
N LEU A 80 15.31 -4.91 -8.67
CA LEU A 80 14.12 -4.05 -8.73
C LEU A 80 13.80 -3.46 -7.35
N PHE A 81 13.95 -4.26 -6.29
CA PHE A 81 13.67 -3.85 -4.90
C PHE A 81 14.68 -2.83 -4.33
N ILE A 82 15.96 -2.89 -4.71
CA ILE A 82 16.98 -1.91 -4.28
C ILE A 82 16.65 -0.50 -4.82
N ASN A 83 16.12 -0.42 -6.04
CA ASN A 83 15.69 0.85 -6.63
C ASN A 83 14.43 1.40 -5.95
N LEU A 84 13.53 0.52 -5.49
CA LEU A 84 12.32 0.90 -4.75
C LEU A 84 12.63 1.66 -3.45
N LYS A 85 13.57 1.16 -2.62
CA LYS A 85 13.94 1.82 -1.35
C LYS A 85 14.54 3.22 -1.57
N THR A 86 15.27 3.36 -2.67
CA THR A 86 15.85 4.65 -3.11
C THR A 86 14.76 5.61 -3.58
N TYR A 87 13.73 5.11 -4.27
CA TYR A 87 12.60 5.91 -4.73
C TYR A 87 11.68 6.37 -3.59
N VAL A 88 11.40 5.49 -2.62
CA VAL A 88 10.59 5.81 -1.42
C VAL A 88 11.27 6.86 -0.54
N LYS A 89 12.60 6.84 -0.40
CA LYS A 89 13.32 7.82 0.43
C LYS A 89 13.56 9.19 -0.23
N SER A 90 13.30 9.32 -1.54
CA SER A 90 13.69 10.49 -2.32
C SER A 90 12.50 11.32 -2.82
N ASN A 91 11.27 10.95 -2.47
CA ASN A 91 10.01 11.68 -2.70
C ASN A 91 9.19 11.76 -1.41
#